data_AF-A0A7C3UII5-F1
#
_entry.id   AF-A0A7C3UII5-F1
#
_cell.length_a   1.000
_cell.length_b   1.000
_cell.length_c   1.000
_cell.angle_alpha   90.00
_cell.angle_beta   90.00
_cell.angle_gamma   90.00
#
_symmetry.space_group_name_H-M   'P 1'
#
loop_
_entity.id
_entity.type
_entity.pdbx_description
1 polymer ?
#
loop_
_entity_poly.entity_id
_entity_poly.type
_entity_poly.pdbx_seq_one_letter_code
_entity_poly.pdbx_strand_id
1 'polypeptide(L)'
;MTGISKIDLKNFLLPELEEIMLSWGEKRYRARQLMLWLYHKRAKSFDQMTDISKAFRSKLNDLAYISSFKMLAKEQSSVDKTTKYLFELEDGEKIESVLMYDEDRVTCCVSSQIGCKQGCAFCATGASGFIRDLTPSEIINQIMEIEADLGEGKSITNVVLMGMGEPFANYKNVLKAIKLMNASEGLMIAARKITVSTSGLVPQIRQFTSEGTQVGLAISLNATTDELRNSLMPNNRRYPINEVLSACKDWALAVNRWLTVEYILMKDLNDSPADANQLCKLLHGIPSKVNLIIYNPVDGLPFERPDAKSVERFRQILADKHFVATVRESKGIDISAACGQLRANHNKILINNAILT
;
A
#
# COMPACT_ATOMS: atom_id res chain seq x y z
N MET A 1 39.42 0.57 -11.09
CA MET A 1 38.27 1.46 -11.37
C MET A 1 37.15 1.02 -10.46
N THR A 2 36.89 1.75 -9.38
CA THR A 2 35.73 1.54 -8.51
C THR A 2 34.49 1.79 -9.37
N GLY A 3 33.85 0.72 -9.85
CA GLY A 3 32.67 0.82 -10.68
C GLY A 3 31.60 1.59 -9.92
N ILE A 4 31.26 2.79 -10.39
CA ILE A 4 30.13 3.54 -9.86
C ILE A 4 28.89 2.69 -10.17
N SER A 5 28.23 2.19 -9.13
CA SER A 5 26.95 1.51 -9.30
C SER A 5 25.96 2.50 -9.90
N LYS A 6 25.33 2.12 -11.03
CA LYS A 6 24.29 2.94 -11.64
C LYS A 6 23.16 3.18 -10.63
N ILE A 7 22.55 4.36 -10.69
CA ILE A 7 21.42 4.72 -9.83
C ILE A 7 20.09 4.67 -10.60
N ASP A 8 19.03 4.22 -9.94
CA ASP A 8 17.67 4.35 -10.49
C ASP A 8 17.14 5.76 -10.26
N LEU A 9 16.85 6.48 -11.33
CA LEU A 9 16.37 7.87 -11.23
C LEU A 9 15.01 7.98 -10.54
N LYS A 10 14.20 6.91 -10.51
CA LYS A 10 12.89 6.92 -9.85
C LYS A 10 12.94 6.82 -8.33
N ASN A 11 14.14 6.66 -7.74
CA ASN A 11 14.32 6.64 -6.29
C ASN A 11 14.39 8.03 -5.63
N PHE A 12 14.39 9.10 -6.44
CA PHE A 12 14.75 10.43 -6.00
C PHE A 12 13.60 11.43 -6.21
N LEU A 13 13.41 12.31 -5.24
CA LEU A 13 12.56 13.49 -5.39
C LEU A 13 13.25 14.53 -6.28
N LEU A 14 12.48 15.48 -6.83
CA LEU A 14 13.03 16.54 -7.69
C LEU A 14 14.23 17.28 -7.06
N PRO A 15 14.20 17.74 -5.79
CA PRO A 15 15.37 18.40 -5.19
C PRO A 15 16.59 17.49 -5.10
N GLU A 16 16.39 16.18 -4.90
CA GLU A 16 17.48 15.21 -4.83
C GLU A 16 18.09 14.98 -6.23
N LEU A 17 17.25 14.90 -7.27
CA LEU A 17 17.71 14.83 -8.65
C LEU A 17 18.44 16.11 -9.08
N GLU A 18 18.00 17.29 -8.64
CA GLU A 18 18.67 18.55 -8.94
C GLU A 18 20.11 18.57 -8.41
N GLU A 19 20.34 18.07 -7.19
CA GLU A 19 21.68 17.94 -6.61
C GLU A 19 22.51 16.85 -7.32
N ILE A 20 21.88 15.75 -7.74
CA ILE A 20 22.56 14.74 -8.56
C ILE A 20 23.01 15.34 -9.90
N MET A 21 22.15 16.10 -10.59
CA MET A 21 22.52 16.77 -11.84
C MET A 21 23.73 17.68 -11.66
N LEU A 22 23.74 18.47 -10.58
CA LEU A 22 24.89 19.33 -10.25
C LEU A 22 26.16 18.53 -9.99
N SER A 23 26.05 17.42 -9.23
CA SER A 23 27.21 16.56 -8.94
C SER A 23 27.82 15.95 -10.20
N TRP A 24 27.01 15.77 -11.25
CA TRP A 24 27.45 15.31 -12.56
C TRP A 24 27.94 16.44 -13.46
N GLY A 25 27.90 17.71 -13.04
CA GLY A 25 28.25 18.86 -13.87
C GLY A 25 27.17 19.26 -14.88
N GLU A 26 25.95 18.77 -14.71
CA GLU A 26 24.77 19.17 -15.49
C GLU A 26 24.03 20.35 -14.84
N LYS A 27 23.13 20.98 -15.60
CA LYS A 27 22.30 22.08 -15.08
C LYS A 27 21.11 21.53 -14.29
N ARG A 28 20.73 22.19 -13.17
CA ARG A 28 19.58 21.81 -12.32
C ARG A 28 18.30 21.50 -13.11
N TYR A 29 17.96 22.31 -14.12
CA TYR A 29 16.72 22.14 -14.89
C TYR A 29 16.61 20.77 -15.59
N ARG A 30 17.73 20.06 -15.82
CA ARG A 30 17.72 18.70 -16.37
C ARG A 30 16.94 17.73 -15.50
N ALA A 31 16.93 17.91 -14.18
CA ALA A 31 16.15 17.09 -13.27
C ALA A 31 14.65 17.15 -13.60
N ARG A 32 14.12 18.36 -13.84
CA ARG A 32 12.71 18.53 -14.22
C ARG A 32 12.38 17.90 -15.57
N GLN A 33 13.29 17.96 -16.54
CA GLN A 33 13.12 17.26 -17.81
C GLN A 33 13.04 15.74 -17.60
N LEU A 34 13.93 15.20 -16.77
CA LEU A 34 13.92 13.77 -16.43
C LEU A 34 12.62 13.36 -15.74
N MET A 35 12.15 14.13 -14.75
CA MET A 35 10.86 13.88 -14.08
C MET A 35 9.69 13.81 -15.09
N LEU A 36 9.63 14.75 -16.03
CA LEU A 36 8.62 14.76 -17.09
C LEU A 36 8.68 13.49 -17.94
N TRP A 37 9.88 13.07 -18.35
CA TRP A 37 10.03 11.85 -19.15
C TRP A 37 9.68 10.58 -18.38
N LEU A 38 10.09 10.50 -17.11
CA LEU A 38 9.84 9.34 -16.25
C LEU A 38 8.35 9.20 -15.92
N TYR A 39 7.70 10.28 -15.49
CA TYR A 39 6.35 10.20 -14.92
C TYR A 39 5.24 10.64 -15.87
N HIS A 40 5.45 11.59 -16.76
CA HIS A 40 4.38 12.02 -17.67
C HIS A 40 4.42 11.28 -18.99
N LYS A 41 5.62 11.17 -19.57
CA LYS A 41 5.83 10.48 -20.86
C LYS A 41 6.11 8.99 -20.73
N ARG A 42 6.25 8.47 -19.50
CA ARG A 42 6.45 7.05 -19.19
C ARG A 42 7.63 6.42 -19.95
N ALA A 43 8.73 7.16 -20.14
CA ALA A 43 9.90 6.67 -20.85
C ALA A 43 10.48 5.42 -20.18
N LYS A 44 10.73 4.39 -20.98
CA LYS A 44 11.36 3.12 -20.58
C LYS A 44 12.86 3.09 -20.89
N SER A 45 13.37 4.05 -21.67
CA SER A 45 14.80 4.21 -21.94
C SER A 45 15.19 5.68 -22.13
N PHE A 46 16.47 6.00 -21.91
CA PHE A 46 16.98 7.35 -22.16
C PHE A 46 16.91 7.73 -23.63
N ASP A 47 16.96 6.77 -24.55
CA ASP A 47 16.91 7.03 -25.99
C ASP A 47 15.58 7.64 -26.44
N GLN A 48 14.49 7.39 -25.71
CA GLN A 48 13.18 7.99 -25.96
C GLN A 48 13.14 9.50 -25.64
N MET A 49 14.10 10.03 -24.88
CA MET A 49 14.12 11.42 -24.44
C MET A 49 14.65 12.37 -25.53
N THR A 50 13.82 12.65 -26.54
CA THR A 50 14.22 13.34 -27.78
C THR A 50 14.66 14.79 -27.61
N ASP A 51 14.20 15.47 -26.55
CA ASP A 51 14.60 16.84 -26.19
C ASP A 51 15.86 16.90 -25.31
N ILE A 52 16.47 15.75 -25.02
CA ILE A 52 17.74 15.62 -24.31
C ILE A 52 18.88 15.34 -25.30
N SER A 53 19.99 16.08 -25.14
CA SER A 53 21.14 15.95 -26.02
C SER A 53 21.71 14.53 -26.00
N LYS A 54 22.24 14.07 -27.14
CA LYS A 54 22.86 12.73 -27.25
C LYS A 54 23.97 12.54 -26.22
N ALA A 55 24.79 13.57 -25.99
CA ALA A 55 25.85 13.55 -24.99
C ALA A 55 25.32 13.30 -23.58
N PHE A 56 24.22 13.97 -23.19
CA PHE A 56 23.66 13.76 -21.86
C PHE A 56 22.94 12.40 -21.75
N ARG A 57 22.26 11.92 -22.80
CA ARG A 57 21.71 10.55 -22.85
C ARG A 57 22.77 9.47 -22.70
N SER A 58 23.93 9.63 -23.34
CA SER A 58 25.07 8.72 -23.16
C SER A 58 25.52 8.66 -21.70
N LYS A 59 25.70 9.83 -21.08
CA LYS A 59 26.09 9.94 -19.68
C LYS A 59 25.06 9.34 -18.72
N LEU A 60 23.77 9.49 -19.01
CA LEU A 60 22.69 8.83 -18.26
C LEU A 60 22.80 7.31 -18.37
N ASN A 61 23.05 6.78 -19.57
CA ASN A 61 23.28 5.34 -19.75
C ASN A 61 24.49 4.84 -18.95
N ASP A 62 25.51 5.66 -18.73
CA ASP A 62 26.69 5.27 -17.95
C ASP A 62 26.46 5.32 -16.44
N LEU A 63 25.70 6.31 -15.95
CA LEU A 63 25.56 6.62 -14.51
C LEU A 63 24.24 6.18 -13.90
N ALA A 64 23.22 5.91 -14.70
CA ALA A 64 21.86 5.70 -14.24
C ALA A 64 21.11 4.62 -15.03
N TYR A 65 19.95 4.24 -14.53
CA TYR A 65 18.99 3.41 -15.23
C TYR A 65 17.56 3.82 -14.87
N ILE A 66 16.60 3.26 -15.60
CA ILE A 66 15.17 3.39 -15.36
C ILE A 66 14.67 1.99 -15.04
N SER A 67 14.32 1.73 -13.78
CA SER A 67 13.79 0.41 -13.41
C SER A 67 12.48 0.10 -14.14
N SER A 68 12.13 -1.16 -14.26
CA SER A 68 10.79 -1.60 -14.67
C SER A 68 10.50 -2.96 -14.06
N PHE A 69 9.24 -3.35 -13.98
CA PHE A 69 8.89 -4.69 -13.52
C PHE A 69 8.59 -5.60 -14.68
N LYS A 70 8.94 -6.87 -14.49
CA LYS A 70 8.44 -7.93 -15.34
C LYS A 70 7.15 -8.46 -14.74
N MET A 71 6.04 -8.28 -15.46
CA MET A 71 4.75 -8.88 -15.09
C MET A 71 4.81 -10.38 -15.38
N LEU A 72 4.87 -11.20 -14.33
CA LEU A 72 4.91 -12.65 -14.47
C LEU A 72 3.53 -13.25 -14.67
N ALA A 73 2.52 -12.66 -14.03
CA ALA A 73 1.14 -13.10 -14.17
C ALA A 73 0.14 -12.00 -13.85
N LYS A 74 -1.07 -12.20 -14.38
CA LYS A 74 -2.25 -11.37 -14.17
C LYS A 74 -3.46 -12.29 -14.03
N GLU A 75 -4.25 -12.06 -12.99
CA GLU A 75 -5.46 -12.85 -12.71
C GLU A 75 -6.60 -11.87 -12.41
N GLN A 76 -7.73 -12.03 -13.10
CA GLN A 76 -8.90 -11.17 -12.92
C GLN A 76 -10.06 -11.97 -12.35
N SER A 77 -10.67 -11.44 -11.29
CA SER A 77 -11.86 -11.99 -10.66
C SER A 77 -13.02 -11.98 -11.64
N SER A 78 -13.67 -13.14 -11.76
CA SER A 78 -14.90 -13.30 -12.53
C SER A 78 -16.12 -12.66 -11.84
N VAL A 79 -16.00 -12.36 -10.55
CA VAL A 79 -17.10 -11.88 -9.70
C VAL A 79 -17.17 -10.35 -9.68
N ASP A 80 -16.03 -9.69 -9.48
CA ASP A 80 -15.99 -8.24 -9.21
C ASP A 80 -14.98 -7.45 -10.06
N LYS A 81 -14.33 -8.11 -11.04
CA LYS A 81 -13.30 -7.57 -11.95
C LYS A 81 -12.00 -7.14 -11.25
N THR A 82 -11.84 -7.39 -9.95
CA THR A 82 -10.58 -7.16 -9.23
C THR A 82 -9.47 -7.90 -9.94
N THR A 83 -8.35 -7.22 -10.19
CA THR A 83 -7.24 -7.79 -10.94
C THR A 83 -6.00 -7.83 -10.05
N LYS A 84 -5.42 -9.01 -9.88
CA LYS A 84 -4.18 -9.24 -9.15
C LYS A 84 -3.02 -9.37 -10.14
N TYR A 85 -1.93 -8.70 -9.82
CA TYR A 85 -0.71 -8.70 -10.60
C TYR A 85 0.42 -9.31 -9.78
N LEU A 86 1.22 -10.18 -10.41
CA LEU A 86 2.46 -10.70 -9.87
C LEU A 86 3.63 -10.09 -10.63
N PHE A 87 4.48 -9.36 -9.93
CA PHE A 87 5.66 -8.71 -10.49
C PHE A 87 6.95 -9.36 -9.98
N GLU A 88 7.92 -9.52 -10.86
CA GLU A 88 9.31 -9.87 -10.55
C GLU A 88 10.15 -8.59 -10.51
N LEU A 89 10.89 -8.43 -9.41
CA LEU A 89 11.83 -7.33 -9.17
C LEU A 89 13.21 -7.68 -9.76
N GLU A 90 14.11 -6.70 -9.81
CA GLU A 90 15.45 -6.88 -10.43
C GLU A 90 16.31 -7.92 -9.71
N ASP A 91 16.07 -8.16 -8.43
CA ASP A 91 16.74 -9.19 -7.63
C ASP A 91 16.06 -10.56 -7.67
N GLY A 92 15.03 -10.74 -8.51
CA GLY A 92 14.30 -12.01 -8.70
C GLY A 92 13.21 -12.28 -7.66
N GLU A 93 13.12 -11.43 -6.63
CA GLU A 93 12.04 -11.45 -5.66
C GLU A 93 10.72 -11.01 -6.28
N LYS A 94 9.62 -11.36 -5.61
CA LYS A 94 8.27 -11.18 -6.15
C LYS A 94 7.37 -10.40 -5.21
N ILE A 95 6.51 -9.59 -5.79
CA ILE A 95 5.46 -8.87 -5.07
C ILE A 95 4.14 -8.96 -5.81
N GLU A 96 3.07 -8.78 -5.06
CA GLU A 96 1.72 -8.68 -5.61
C GLU A 96 1.17 -7.26 -5.47
N SER A 97 0.37 -6.85 -6.46
CA SER A 97 -0.42 -5.62 -6.43
C SER A 97 -1.85 -5.94 -6.86
N VAL A 98 -2.82 -5.17 -6.39
CA VAL A 98 -4.24 -5.43 -6.67
C VAL A 98 -4.93 -4.18 -7.18
N LEU A 99 -5.61 -4.29 -8.31
CA LEU A 99 -6.44 -3.24 -8.86
C LEU A 99 -7.91 -3.56 -8.61
N MET A 100 -8.62 -2.64 -7.96
CA MET A 100 -10.03 -2.78 -7.60
C MET A 100 -10.87 -1.70 -8.30
N TYR A 101 -12.04 -2.09 -8.77
CA TYR A 101 -13.01 -1.19 -9.39
C TYR A 101 -14.20 -0.96 -8.46
N ASP A 102 -14.49 0.30 -8.17
CA ASP A 102 -15.75 0.75 -7.57
C ASP A 102 -16.47 1.66 -8.59
N GLU A 103 -17.72 2.03 -8.34
CA GLU A 103 -18.54 2.81 -9.28
C GLU A 103 -17.86 4.09 -9.79
N ASP A 104 -17.19 4.83 -8.89
CA ASP A 104 -16.62 6.15 -9.16
C ASP A 104 -15.08 6.19 -9.11
N ARG A 105 -14.41 5.05 -8.85
CA ARG A 105 -12.97 5.03 -8.60
C ARG A 105 -12.30 3.71 -8.99
N VAL A 106 -11.04 3.83 -9.38
CA VAL A 106 -10.12 2.73 -9.64
C VAL A 106 -9.01 2.80 -8.60
N THR A 107 -8.97 1.81 -7.70
CA THR A 107 -8.05 1.81 -6.55
C THR A 107 -6.94 0.79 -6.75
N CYS A 108 -5.70 1.25 -6.71
CA CYS A 108 -4.51 0.42 -6.73
C CYS A 108 -4.01 0.16 -5.30
N CYS A 109 -3.97 -1.11 -4.91
CA CYS A 109 -3.37 -1.59 -3.68
C CYS A 109 -1.91 -1.97 -3.95
N VAL A 110 -0.98 -1.25 -3.33
CA VAL A 110 0.45 -1.43 -3.53
C VAL A 110 1.13 -2.03 -2.30
N SER A 111 2.13 -2.84 -2.56
CA SER A 111 3.07 -3.42 -1.59
C SER A 111 4.16 -2.42 -1.22
N SER A 112 4.71 -2.56 -0.02
CA SER A 112 5.76 -1.70 0.56
C SER A 112 6.99 -2.47 1.02
N GLN A 113 6.88 -3.79 1.18
CA GLN A 113 7.98 -4.69 1.55
C GLN A 113 7.79 -6.03 0.83
N ILE A 114 8.85 -6.82 0.81
CA ILE A 114 8.82 -8.22 0.40
C ILE A 114 8.64 -9.05 1.67
N GLY A 115 7.44 -9.60 1.83
CA GLY A 115 6.98 -10.13 3.11
C GLY A 115 6.62 -9.03 4.12
N CYS A 116 6.53 -9.36 5.40
CA CYS A 116 6.21 -8.42 6.47
C CYS A 116 6.74 -8.88 7.84
N LYS A 117 7.45 -8.00 8.57
CA LYS A 117 7.97 -8.31 9.92
C LYS A 117 6.91 -8.35 11.02
N GLN A 118 5.69 -7.85 10.77
CA GLN A 118 4.71 -7.63 11.85
C GLN A 118 4.10 -8.93 12.38
N GLY A 119 4.12 -10.01 11.58
CA GLY A 119 3.67 -11.34 12.03
C GLY A 119 2.20 -11.38 12.49
N CYS A 120 1.32 -10.59 11.86
CA CYS A 120 -0.11 -10.63 12.19
C CYS A 120 -0.66 -12.04 11.92
N ALA A 121 -1.26 -12.67 12.93
CA ALA A 121 -1.60 -14.08 12.93
C ALA A 121 -2.60 -14.46 11.82
N PHE A 122 -3.45 -13.52 11.41
CA PHE A 122 -4.50 -13.69 10.40
C PHE A 122 -4.05 -13.34 8.97
N CYS A 123 -2.78 -12.93 8.78
CA CYS A 123 -2.27 -12.39 7.52
C CYS A 123 -1.29 -13.34 6.83
N ALA A 124 -1.56 -13.66 5.58
CA ALA A 124 -0.72 -14.49 4.74
C ALA A 124 0.69 -13.92 4.56
N THR A 125 0.82 -12.61 4.30
CA THR A 125 2.11 -11.92 4.20
C THR A 125 2.90 -11.98 5.52
N GLY A 126 2.20 -11.93 6.66
CA GLY A 126 2.81 -12.05 7.98
C GLY A 126 3.41 -13.44 8.22
N ALA A 127 2.79 -14.48 7.66
CA ALA A 127 3.29 -15.85 7.71
C ALA A 127 4.48 -16.11 6.76
N SER A 128 4.61 -15.34 5.68
CA SER A 128 5.70 -15.48 4.70
C SER A 128 7.07 -14.96 5.18
N GLY A 129 7.16 -14.41 6.39
CA GLY A 129 8.39 -13.80 6.90
C GLY A 129 8.69 -12.44 6.24
N PHE A 130 9.92 -11.94 6.41
CA PHE A 130 10.38 -10.69 5.83
C PHE A 130 11.71 -10.89 5.11
N ILE A 131 11.85 -10.29 3.94
CA ILE A 131 13.09 -10.30 3.16
C ILE A 131 13.73 -8.91 3.19
N ARG A 132 13.09 -7.91 2.58
CA ARG A 132 13.58 -6.52 2.55
C ARG A 132 12.47 -5.51 2.31
N ASP A 133 12.83 -4.25 2.54
CA ASP A 133 12.04 -3.09 2.16
C ASP A 133 12.06 -2.85 0.65
N LEU A 134 10.96 -2.32 0.11
CA LEU A 134 10.94 -1.83 -1.27
C LEU A 134 11.52 -0.42 -1.36
N THR A 135 12.22 -0.13 -2.45
CA THR A 135 12.67 1.22 -2.79
C THR A 135 11.50 2.12 -3.22
N PRO A 136 11.66 3.46 -3.29
CA PRO A 136 10.63 4.32 -3.83
C PRO A 136 10.24 3.95 -5.26
N SER A 137 11.21 3.59 -6.10
CA SER A 137 10.93 3.18 -7.49
C SER A 137 10.14 1.89 -7.56
N GLU A 138 10.43 0.89 -6.71
CA GLU A 138 9.69 -0.35 -6.65
C GLU A 138 8.23 -0.14 -6.19
N ILE A 139 7.98 0.82 -5.29
CA ILE A 139 6.60 1.16 -4.90
C ILE A 139 5.86 1.84 -6.06
N ILE A 140 6.50 2.81 -6.73
CA ILE A 140 5.90 3.58 -7.82
C ILE A 140 5.67 2.75 -9.08
N ASN A 141 6.57 1.82 -9.38
CA ASN A 141 6.47 0.96 -10.57
C ASN A 141 5.21 0.09 -10.55
N GLN A 142 4.72 -0.32 -9.38
CA GLN A 142 3.44 -1.04 -9.29
C GLN A 142 2.30 -0.25 -9.95
N ILE A 143 2.23 1.05 -9.69
CA ILE A 143 1.21 1.93 -10.27
C ILE A 143 1.46 2.09 -11.78
N MET A 144 2.69 2.43 -12.15
CA MET A 144 3.04 2.74 -13.55
C MET A 144 2.85 1.53 -14.49
N GLU A 145 3.19 0.32 -14.05
CA GLU A 145 3.00 -0.88 -14.87
C GLU A 145 1.53 -1.30 -14.94
N ILE A 146 0.75 -1.08 -13.88
CA ILE A 146 -0.70 -1.31 -13.93
C ILE A 146 -1.39 -0.29 -14.86
N GLU A 147 -1.01 0.99 -14.82
CA GLU A 147 -1.54 1.98 -15.77
C GLU A 147 -1.17 1.63 -17.21
N ALA A 148 0.05 1.13 -17.46
CA ALA A 148 0.45 0.67 -18.79
C ALA A 148 -0.40 -0.51 -19.28
N ASP A 149 -0.74 -1.47 -18.40
CA ASP A 149 -1.62 -2.61 -18.71
C ASP A 149 -3.09 -2.20 -18.91
N LEU A 150 -3.56 -1.15 -18.24
CA LEU A 150 -4.91 -0.62 -18.43
C LEU A 150 -5.14 -0.02 -19.82
N GLY A 151 -4.06 0.46 -20.45
CA GLY A 151 -4.08 1.12 -21.75
C GLY A 151 -4.48 2.60 -21.68
N GLU A 152 -4.42 3.27 -22.82
CA GLU A 152 -4.70 4.72 -22.92
C GLU A 152 -6.12 5.07 -22.46
N GLY A 153 -6.26 6.21 -21.77
CA GLY A 153 -7.55 6.76 -21.33
C GLY A 153 -8.09 6.20 -20.02
N LYS A 154 -7.44 5.20 -19.40
CA LYS A 154 -7.76 4.70 -18.07
C LYS A 154 -6.65 5.05 -17.10
N SER A 155 -7.01 5.56 -15.92
CA SER A 155 -6.04 5.94 -14.89
C SER A 155 -6.46 5.43 -13.52
N ILE A 156 -5.45 5.22 -12.68
CA ILE A 156 -5.67 4.91 -11.28
C ILE A 156 -6.09 6.21 -10.58
N THR A 157 -7.24 6.19 -9.91
CA THR A 157 -7.76 7.37 -9.22
C THR A 157 -7.36 7.40 -7.75
N ASN A 158 -7.08 6.23 -7.17
CA ASN A 158 -6.83 6.03 -5.75
C ASN A 158 -5.67 5.05 -5.52
N VAL A 159 -4.87 5.30 -4.49
CA VAL A 159 -3.78 4.39 -4.09
C VAL A 159 -3.91 4.07 -2.61
N VAL A 160 -3.81 2.79 -2.26
CA VAL A 160 -3.76 2.34 -0.87
C VAL A 160 -2.48 1.52 -0.64
N LEU A 161 -1.72 1.86 0.39
CA LEU A 161 -0.57 1.06 0.83
C LEU A 161 -1.07 0.01 1.82
N MET A 162 -1.75 -1.00 1.28
CA MET A 162 -2.39 -2.11 2.01
C MET A 162 -2.04 -3.48 1.40
N GLY A 163 -1.03 -3.53 0.53
CA GLY A 163 -0.52 -4.76 -0.07
C GLY A 163 0.39 -5.52 0.89
N MET A 164 1.50 -6.03 0.39
CA MET A 164 2.50 -6.72 1.21
C MET A 164 3.34 -5.72 2.01
N GLY A 165 3.57 -6.02 3.30
CA GLY A 165 4.43 -5.24 4.18
C GLY A 165 3.72 -4.27 5.11
N GLU A 166 4.49 -3.73 6.06
CA GLU A 166 4.10 -2.63 6.94
C GLU A 166 4.74 -1.32 6.44
N PRO A 167 3.95 -0.40 5.84
CA PRO A 167 4.49 0.81 5.25
C PRO A 167 5.33 1.66 6.21
N PHE A 168 4.95 1.74 7.49
CA PHE A 168 5.72 2.52 8.46
C PHE A 168 7.00 1.83 8.94
N ALA A 169 7.16 0.52 8.73
CA ALA A 169 8.45 -0.14 8.91
C ALA A 169 9.43 0.21 7.78
N ASN A 170 8.91 0.60 6.61
CA ASN A 170 9.66 1.11 5.45
C ASN A 170 9.47 2.63 5.26
N TYR A 171 9.48 3.38 6.37
CA TYR A 171 9.00 4.76 6.40
C TYR A 171 9.66 5.69 5.36
N LYS A 172 11.00 5.66 5.25
CA LYS A 172 11.76 6.57 4.38
C LYS A 172 11.40 6.38 2.91
N ASN A 173 11.33 5.13 2.44
CA ASN A 173 11.05 4.84 1.04
C ASN A 173 9.57 5.09 0.71
N VAL A 174 8.67 4.69 1.61
CA VAL A 174 7.23 4.94 1.49
C VAL A 174 6.91 6.43 1.42
N LEU A 175 7.50 7.25 2.29
CA LEU A 175 7.29 8.70 2.28
C LEU A 175 7.75 9.34 0.97
N LYS A 176 8.90 8.92 0.43
CA LYS A 176 9.37 9.36 -0.89
C LYS A 176 8.40 8.94 -1.99
N ALA A 177 7.95 7.69 -1.99
CA ALA A 177 6.98 7.20 -2.97
C ALA A 177 5.67 8.00 -2.90
N ILE A 178 5.15 8.27 -1.71
CA ILE A 178 3.95 9.11 -1.51
C ILE A 178 4.16 10.53 -2.07
N LYS A 179 5.33 11.13 -1.82
CA LYS A 179 5.69 12.45 -2.38
C LYS A 179 5.75 12.41 -3.92
N LEU A 180 6.30 11.35 -4.52
CA LEU A 180 6.31 11.13 -5.97
C LEU A 180 4.91 10.88 -6.55
N MET A 181 4.04 10.15 -5.83
CA MET A 181 2.64 9.97 -6.23
C MET A 181 1.92 11.31 -6.31
N ASN A 182 2.15 12.21 -5.33
CA ASN A 182 1.42 13.45 -5.21
C ASN A 182 2.00 14.63 -6.00
N ALA A 183 3.30 14.64 -6.26
CA ALA A 183 3.99 15.75 -6.92
C ALA A 183 3.43 16.05 -8.33
N SER A 184 3.46 17.34 -8.72
CA SER A 184 3.03 17.78 -10.05
C SER A 184 3.99 17.29 -11.15
N GLU A 185 5.27 17.18 -10.84
CA GLU A 185 6.28 16.53 -11.68
C GLU A 185 6.26 14.99 -11.60
N GLY A 186 5.49 14.43 -10.67
CA GLY A 186 5.33 12.99 -10.43
C GLY A 186 4.04 12.42 -11.05
N LEU A 187 3.32 11.59 -10.30
CA LEU A 187 2.09 10.94 -10.78
C LEU A 187 0.83 11.81 -10.67
N MET A 188 0.90 12.99 -10.03
CA MET A 188 -0.22 13.91 -9.86
C MET A 188 -1.48 13.34 -9.17
N ILE A 189 -1.32 12.31 -8.33
CA ILE A 189 -2.42 11.74 -7.56
C ILE A 189 -2.70 12.64 -6.36
N ALA A 190 -3.91 13.19 -6.26
CA ALA A 190 -4.28 14.05 -5.15
C ALA A 190 -4.05 13.35 -3.79
N ALA A 191 -3.40 14.03 -2.84
CA ALA A 191 -3.05 13.45 -1.55
C ALA A 191 -4.24 12.76 -0.84
N ARG A 192 -5.44 13.33 -0.95
CA ARG A 192 -6.68 12.79 -0.36
C ARG A 192 -7.13 11.45 -0.94
N LYS A 193 -6.58 11.06 -2.09
CA LYS A 193 -6.82 9.79 -2.80
C LYS A 193 -5.73 8.75 -2.52
N ILE A 194 -4.71 9.11 -1.75
CA ILE A 194 -3.67 8.21 -1.25
C ILE A 194 -3.98 7.89 0.21
N THR A 195 -3.93 6.61 0.59
CA THR A 195 -4.09 6.18 1.99
C THR A 195 -2.96 5.23 2.38
N VAL A 196 -2.27 5.54 3.48
CA VAL A 196 -1.30 4.64 4.11
C VAL A 196 -1.97 3.92 5.27
N SER A 197 -1.84 2.60 5.32
CA SER A 197 -2.29 1.78 6.46
C SER A 197 -1.10 1.39 7.32
N THR A 198 -1.28 1.31 8.63
CA THR A 198 -0.27 0.81 9.56
C THR A 198 -0.89 -0.11 10.62
N SER A 199 -0.09 -1.04 11.12
CA SER A 199 -0.36 -1.87 12.30
C SER A 199 -0.13 -1.17 13.63
N GLY A 200 0.33 0.09 13.62
CA GLY A 200 0.42 0.93 14.83
C GLY A 200 1.84 1.21 15.31
N LEU A 201 2.75 1.55 14.39
CA LEU A 201 4.11 1.99 14.77
C LEU A 201 4.05 3.45 15.27
N VAL A 202 3.90 3.63 16.58
CA VAL A 202 3.64 4.95 17.21
C VAL A 202 4.67 6.02 16.82
N PRO A 203 6.01 5.78 16.86
CA PRO A 203 6.97 6.82 16.47
C PRO A 203 6.76 7.29 15.03
N GLN A 204 6.44 6.37 14.12
CA GLN A 204 6.22 6.68 12.71
C GLN A 204 4.88 7.34 12.45
N ILE A 205 3.83 7.02 13.23
CA ILE A 205 2.57 7.79 13.20
C ILE A 205 2.86 9.24 13.59
N ARG A 206 3.61 9.47 14.67
CA ARG A 206 3.98 10.83 15.10
C ARG A 206 4.82 11.55 14.05
N GLN A 207 5.81 10.87 13.46
CA GLN A 207 6.61 11.41 12.37
C GLN A 207 5.73 11.77 11.16
N PHE A 208 4.78 10.91 10.78
CA PHE A 208 3.84 11.17 9.70
C PHE A 208 2.92 12.36 9.97
N THR A 209 2.49 12.56 11.22
CA THR A 209 1.78 13.78 11.64
C THR A 209 2.62 15.03 11.40
N SER A 210 3.91 14.99 11.72
CA SER A 210 4.83 16.12 11.52
C SER A 210 5.06 16.46 10.05
N GLU A 211 4.86 15.53 9.11
CA GLU A 211 4.94 15.80 7.68
C GLU A 211 3.79 16.71 7.18
N GLY A 212 2.69 16.86 7.95
CA GLY A 212 1.60 17.80 7.65
C GLY A 212 0.85 17.52 6.34
N THR A 213 0.93 16.30 5.80
CA THR A 213 0.34 15.96 4.50
C THR A 213 -1.18 15.72 4.60
N GLN A 214 -1.89 15.86 3.48
CA GLN A 214 -3.32 15.53 3.37
C GLN A 214 -3.58 14.05 2.99
N VAL A 215 -2.56 13.21 3.05
CA VAL A 215 -2.66 11.77 2.77
C VAL A 215 -3.47 11.09 3.87
N GLY A 216 -4.35 10.15 3.52
CA GLY A 216 -5.16 9.42 4.49
C GLY A 216 -4.34 8.48 5.37
N LEU A 217 -4.68 8.39 6.64
CA LEU A 217 -4.16 7.38 7.56
C LEU A 217 -5.26 6.36 7.88
N ALA A 218 -4.91 5.09 7.70
CA ALA A 218 -5.66 3.95 8.19
C ALA A 218 -4.90 3.25 9.32
N ILE A 219 -5.60 2.84 10.37
CA ILE A 219 -5.05 2.00 11.43
C ILE A 219 -5.69 0.61 11.40
N SER A 220 -4.86 -0.43 11.32
CA SER A 220 -5.28 -1.81 11.50
C SER A 220 -5.40 -2.11 12.99
N LEU A 221 -6.62 -2.01 13.54
CA LEU A 221 -6.86 -2.16 14.97
C LEU A 221 -7.14 -3.62 15.34
N ASN A 222 -8.14 -4.24 14.69
CA ASN A 222 -8.49 -5.67 14.72
C ASN A 222 -8.77 -6.34 16.09
N ALA A 223 -8.77 -5.58 17.19
CA ALA A 223 -9.14 -6.06 18.52
C ALA A 223 -9.45 -4.85 19.43
N THR A 224 -10.21 -5.09 20.51
CA THR A 224 -10.60 -4.05 21.48
C THR A 224 -9.96 -4.20 22.85
N THR A 225 -9.18 -5.27 23.05
CA THR A 225 -8.38 -5.52 24.26
C THR A 225 -6.92 -5.75 23.89
N ASP A 226 -5.99 -5.34 24.75
CA ASP A 226 -4.56 -5.56 24.52
C ASP A 226 -4.22 -7.05 24.53
N GLU A 227 -4.91 -7.86 25.34
CA GLU A 227 -4.72 -9.31 25.41
C GLU A 227 -4.98 -9.96 24.04
N LEU A 228 -6.14 -9.67 23.45
CA LEU A 228 -6.50 -10.20 22.14
C LEU A 228 -5.59 -9.62 21.06
N ARG A 229 -5.34 -8.31 21.09
CA ARG A 229 -4.49 -7.65 20.09
C ARG A 229 -3.04 -8.17 20.13
N ASN A 230 -2.51 -8.51 21.30
CA ASN A 230 -1.19 -9.14 21.45
C ASN A 230 -1.11 -10.51 20.77
N SER A 231 -2.20 -11.28 20.80
CA SER A 231 -2.27 -12.59 20.14
C SER A 231 -2.38 -12.47 18.62
N LEU A 232 -3.12 -11.47 18.13
CA LEU A 232 -3.38 -11.27 16.70
C LEU A 232 -2.30 -10.45 15.99
N MET A 233 -1.76 -9.44 16.66
CA MET A 233 -0.86 -8.42 16.11
C MET A 233 0.30 -8.19 17.09
N PRO A 234 1.39 -8.97 17.01
CA PRO A 234 2.45 -8.99 18.02
C PRO A 234 3.07 -7.64 18.38
N ASN A 235 3.09 -6.69 17.45
CA ASN A 235 3.54 -5.32 17.66
C ASN A 235 2.77 -4.58 18.79
N ASN A 236 1.55 -5.01 19.13
CA ASN A 236 0.79 -4.42 20.24
C ASN A 236 1.50 -4.53 21.60
N ARG A 237 2.35 -5.54 21.80
CA ARG A 237 3.16 -5.67 23.02
C ARG A 237 4.13 -4.51 23.20
N ARG A 238 4.55 -3.90 22.09
CA ARG A 238 5.43 -2.73 22.07
C ARG A 238 4.63 -1.44 22.09
N TYR A 239 3.50 -1.39 21.37
CA TYR A 239 2.63 -0.23 21.26
C TYR A 239 1.18 -0.64 21.55
N PRO A 240 0.74 -0.55 22.82
CA PRO A 240 -0.62 -0.90 23.23
C PRO A 240 -1.69 -0.03 22.57
N ILE A 241 -2.94 -0.50 22.57
CA ILE A 241 -4.08 0.13 21.88
C ILE A 241 -4.19 1.62 22.21
N ASN A 242 -4.13 1.99 23.50
CA ASN A 242 -4.31 3.37 23.92
C ASN A 242 -3.21 4.30 23.39
N GLU A 243 -1.96 3.82 23.33
CA GLU A 243 -0.84 4.61 22.80
C GLU A 243 -0.99 4.83 21.28
N VAL A 244 -1.36 3.76 20.56
CA VAL A 244 -1.63 3.81 19.12
C VAL A 244 -2.77 4.77 18.81
N LEU A 245 -3.92 4.63 19.49
CA LEU A 245 -5.08 5.49 19.26
C LEU A 245 -4.83 6.94 19.67
N SER A 246 -4.02 7.19 20.72
CA SER A 246 -3.59 8.54 21.06
C SER A 246 -2.78 9.17 19.92
N ALA A 247 -1.81 8.44 19.35
CA ALA A 247 -1.01 8.96 18.23
C ALA A 247 -1.85 9.19 16.97
N CYS A 248 -2.82 8.31 16.69
CA CYS A 248 -3.77 8.49 15.59
C CYS A 248 -4.72 9.67 15.81
N LYS A 249 -5.13 9.93 17.06
CA LYS A 249 -5.93 11.11 17.42
C LYS A 249 -5.14 12.39 17.19
N ASP A 250 -3.88 12.44 17.62
CA ASP A 250 -2.98 13.59 17.38
C ASP A 250 -2.88 13.86 15.86
N TRP A 251 -2.71 12.80 15.05
CA TRP A 251 -2.73 12.92 13.60
C TRP A 251 -4.05 13.51 13.08
N ALA A 252 -5.18 12.91 13.45
CA ALA A 252 -6.51 13.29 12.94
C ALA A 252 -6.83 14.77 13.20
N LEU A 253 -6.47 15.25 14.40
CA LEU A 253 -6.65 16.65 14.80
C LEU A 253 -5.69 17.58 14.06
N ALA A 254 -4.41 17.23 13.95
CA ALA A 254 -3.39 18.07 13.32
C ALA A 254 -3.66 18.32 11.82
N VAL A 255 -4.14 17.32 11.09
CA VAL A 255 -4.41 17.45 9.64
C VAL A 255 -5.88 17.72 9.30
N ASN A 256 -6.74 17.79 10.33
CA ASN A 256 -8.19 17.90 10.22
C ASN A 256 -8.80 16.86 9.25
N ARG A 257 -8.48 15.59 9.47
CA ARG A 257 -8.98 14.45 8.68
C ARG A 257 -9.48 13.35 9.59
N TRP A 258 -10.46 12.60 9.10
CA TRP A 258 -10.95 11.42 9.81
C TRP A 258 -9.97 10.27 9.64
N LEU A 259 -9.59 9.66 10.77
CA LEU A 259 -8.89 8.39 10.82
C LEU A 259 -9.79 7.29 10.23
N THR A 260 -9.21 6.42 9.41
CA THR A 260 -9.90 5.18 9.02
C THR A 260 -9.46 4.06 9.96
N VAL A 261 -10.39 3.49 10.71
CA VAL A 261 -10.13 2.34 11.58
C VAL A 261 -10.51 1.09 10.82
N GLU A 262 -9.51 0.31 10.40
CA GLU A 262 -9.70 -1.00 9.78
C GLU A 262 -9.87 -2.04 10.90
N TYR A 263 -10.99 -2.76 10.88
CA TYR A 263 -11.33 -3.78 11.86
C TYR A 263 -11.81 -5.04 11.15
N ILE A 264 -10.94 -6.05 11.10
CA ILE A 264 -11.26 -7.35 10.51
C ILE A 264 -12.09 -8.15 11.50
N LEU A 265 -13.33 -8.47 11.12
CA LEU A 265 -14.24 -9.32 11.91
C LEU A 265 -13.93 -10.79 11.65
N MET A 266 -13.58 -11.50 12.72
CA MET A 266 -13.30 -12.93 12.78
C MET A 266 -14.29 -13.58 13.73
N LYS A 267 -14.94 -14.64 13.24
CA LYS A 267 -16.01 -15.34 13.91
C LYS A 267 -15.61 -15.82 15.31
N ASP A 268 -16.48 -15.56 16.28
CA ASP A 268 -16.36 -16.00 17.67
C ASP A 268 -15.08 -15.53 18.38
N LEU A 269 -14.41 -14.50 17.83
CA LEU A 269 -13.12 -14.01 18.33
C LEU A 269 -13.13 -12.52 18.65
N ASN A 270 -13.66 -11.70 17.74
CA ASN A 270 -13.68 -10.24 17.91
C ASN A 270 -14.93 -9.59 17.29
N ASP A 271 -15.98 -10.38 17.05
CA ASP A 271 -17.21 -9.98 16.36
C ASP A 271 -18.43 -9.92 17.30
N SER A 272 -18.22 -9.93 18.61
CA SER A 272 -19.32 -9.92 19.58
C SER A 272 -19.92 -8.52 19.79
N PRO A 273 -21.16 -8.42 20.32
CA PRO A 273 -21.72 -7.14 20.77
C PRO A 273 -20.88 -6.42 21.82
N ALA A 274 -20.16 -7.18 22.67
CA ALA A 274 -19.30 -6.61 23.70
C ALA A 274 -18.09 -5.91 23.06
N ASP A 275 -17.48 -6.53 22.05
CA ASP A 275 -16.39 -5.96 21.27
C ASP A 275 -16.84 -4.68 20.56
N ALA A 276 -18.00 -4.68 19.90
CA ALA A 276 -18.55 -3.48 19.25
C ALA A 276 -18.73 -2.31 20.25
N ASN A 277 -19.27 -2.62 21.44
CA ASN A 277 -19.45 -1.62 22.49
C ASN A 277 -18.11 -1.09 23.02
N GLN A 278 -17.10 -1.94 23.14
CA GLN A 278 -15.76 -1.55 23.58
C GLN A 278 -15.04 -0.72 22.51
N LEU A 279 -15.21 -1.07 21.24
CA LEU A 279 -14.67 -0.29 20.11
C LEU A 279 -15.22 1.14 20.16
N CYS A 280 -16.52 1.32 20.37
CA CYS A 280 -17.12 2.65 20.55
C CYS A 280 -16.51 3.44 21.72
N LYS A 281 -16.16 2.76 22.82
CA LYS A 281 -15.49 3.42 23.97
C LYS A 281 -14.08 3.86 23.61
N LEU A 282 -13.31 3.00 22.94
CA LEU A 282 -11.93 3.28 22.52
C LEU A 282 -11.85 4.44 21.51
N LEU A 283 -12.80 4.51 20.58
CA LEU A 283 -12.82 5.53 19.53
C LEU A 283 -13.49 6.85 19.97
N HIS A 284 -14.02 6.92 21.19
CA HIS A 284 -14.69 8.11 21.67
C HIS A 284 -13.74 9.32 21.67
N GLY A 285 -14.18 10.41 21.04
CA GLY A 285 -13.38 11.64 20.91
C GLY A 285 -12.23 11.56 19.90
N ILE A 286 -12.20 10.54 19.03
CA ILE A 286 -11.28 10.42 17.90
C ILE A 286 -12.09 10.64 16.61
N PRO A 287 -11.83 11.70 15.81
CA PRO A 287 -12.46 11.89 14.52
C PRO A 287 -12.15 10.70 13.61
N SER A 288 -13.10 9.78 13.45
CA SER A 288 -12.84 8.50 12.81
C SER A 288 -14.08 7.91 12.14
N LYS A 289 -13.82 7.06 11.17
CA LYS A 289 -14.78 6.11 10.58
C LYS A 289 -14.24 4.70 10.72
N VAL A 290 -15.14 3.74 10.81
CA VAL A 290 -14.81 2.32 10.95
C VAL A 290 -15.09 1.60 9.63
N ASN A 291 -14.08 0.92 9.12
CA ASN A 291 -14.20 -0.04 8.03
C ASN A 291 -14.20 -1.44 8.65
N LEU A 292 -15.38 -2.06 8.70
CA LEU A 292 -15.54 -3.46 9.08
C LEU A 292 -15.18 -4.32 7.87
N ILE A 293 -14.06 -5.04 7.96
CA ILE A 293 -13.63 -5.97 6.92
C ILE A 293 -14.06 -7.37 7.36
N ILE A 294 -14.84 -8.05 6.54
CA ILE A 294 -15.20 -9.44 6.85
C ILE A 294 -13.97 -10.31 6.55
N TYR A 295 -13.54 -11.16 7.51
CA TYR A 295 -12.34 -11.97 7.34
C TYR A 295 -12.34 -12.77 6.04
N ASN A 296 -11.17 -12.80 5.39
CA ASN A 296 -10.89 -13.58 4.19
C ASN A 296 -10.11 -14.81 4.60
N PRO A 297 -10.67 -16.02 4.45
CA PRO A 297 -9.96 -17.25 4.79
C PRO A 297 -8.60 -17.33 4.12
N VAL A 298 -7.61 -17.75 4.90
CA VAL A 298 -6.23 -17.94 4.46
C VAL A 298 -5.86 -19.39 4.73
N ASP A 299 -5.44 -20.11 3.69
CA ASP A 299 -5.08 -21.52 3.78
C ASP A 299 -4.05 -21.76 4.90
N GLY A 300 -4.40 -22.66 5.83
CA GLY A 300 -3.58 -23.07 6.97
C GLY A 300 -3.77 -22.25 8.25
N LEU A 301 -4.64 -21.24 8.27
CA LEU A 301 -4.94 -20.45 9.47
C LEU A 301 -6.30 -20.82 10.08
N PRO A 302 -6.47 -20.73 11.41
CA PRO A 302 -7.65 -21.26 12.11
C PRO A 302 -8.83 -20.27 12.18
N PHE A 303 -8.76 -19.13 11.50
CA PHE A 303 -9.78 -18.08 11.61
C PHE A 303 -10.91 -18.31 10.62
N GLU A 304 -12.13 -17.94 11.03
CA GLU A 304 -13.34 -18.13 10.23
C GLU A 304 -14.06 -16.81 9.93
N ARG A 305 -14.82 -16.83 8.84
CA ARG A 305 -15.69 -15.73 8.44
C ARG A 305 -16.92 -15.69 9.37
N PRO A 306 -17.26 -14.54 9.96
CA PRO A 306 -18.48 -14.41 10.76
C PRO A 306 -19.74 -14.49 9.89
N ASP A 307 -20.87 -14.84 10.48
CA ASP A 307 -22.15 -14.85 9.78
C ASP A 307 -22.66 -13.41 9.54
N ALA A 308 -23.50 -13.25 8.51
CA ALA A 308 -23.99 -11.93 8.10
C ALA A 308 -24.79 -11.22 9.21
N LYS A 309 -25.50 -11.95 10.08
CA LYS A 309 -26.27 -11.34 11.17
C LYS A 309 -25.35 -10.79 12.25
N SER A 310 -24.23 -11.46 12.53
CA SER A 310 -23.22 -10.99 13.48
C SER A 310 -22.52 -9.74 12.96
N VAL A 311 -22.13 -9.71 11.69
CA VAL A 311 -21.54 -8.52 11.04
C VAL A 311 -22.51 -7.33 11.09
N GLU A 312 -23.77 -7.54 10.70
CA GLU A 312 -24.76 -6.46 10.67
C GLU A 312 -25.11 -5.96 12.07
N ARG A 313 -25.17 -6.85 13.06
CA ARG A 313 -25.36 -6.47 14.45
C ARG A 313 -24.21 -5.62 14.97
N PHE A 314 -22.97 -6.00 14.67
CA PHE A 314 -21.79 -5.22 15.03
C PHE A 314 -21.85 -3.82 14.41
N ARG A 315 -22.15 -3.74 13.11
CA ARG A 315 -22.33 -2.47 12.37
C ARG A 315 -23.44 -1.61 13.00
N GLN A 316 -24.57 -2.21 13.35
CA GLN A 316 -25.70 -1.49 13.93
C GLN A 316 -25.36 -0.91 15.31
N ILE A 317 -24.63 -1.63 16.17
CA ILE A 317 -24.18 -1.12 17.47
C ILE A 317 -23.27 0.12 17.31
N LEU A 318 -22.39 0.12 16.30
CA LEU A 318 -21.57 1.29 15.99
C LEU A 318 -22.43 2.47 15.52
N ALA A 319 -23.38 2.21 14.64
CA ALA A 319 -24.30 3.21 14.08
C ALA A 319 -25.23 3.82 15.14
N ASP A 320 -25.76 3.02 16.07
CA ASP A 320 -26.59 3.46 17.20
C ASP A 320 -25.83 4.39 18.15
N LYS A 321 -24.50 4.32 18.14
CA LYS A 321 -23.59 5.23 18.86
C LYS A 321 -23.01 6.33 17.97
N HIS A 322 -23.61 6.55 16.81
CA HIS A 322 -23.29 7.61 15.84
C HIS A 322 -21.89 7.51 15.21
N PHE A 323 -21.27 6.33 15.21
CA PHE A 323 -20.06 6.09 14.41
C PHE A 323 -20.41 5.81 12.96
N VAL A 324 -19.64 6.37 12.03
CA VAL A 324 -19.73 6.00 10.61
C VAL A 324 -19.04 4.64 10.44
N ALA A 325 -19.84 3.59 10.26
CA ALA A 325 -19.36 2.23 10.05
C ALA A 325 -19.80 1.72 8.68
N THR A 326 -18.84 1.30 7.86
CA THR A 326 -19.09 0.64 6.57
C THR A 326 -18.65 -0.81 6.65
N VAL A 327 -19.43 -1.71 6.06
CA VAL A 327 -19.03 -3.10 5.89
C VAL A 327 -18.42 -3.20 4.50
N ARG A 328 -17.14 -3.55 4.45
CA ARG A 328 -16.44 -3.78 3.19
C ARG A 328 -16.59 -5.24 2.83
N GLU A 329 -17.39 -5.49 1.80
CA GLU A 329 -17.35 -6.79 1.15
C GLU A 329 -15.97 -7.01 0.53
N SER A 330 -15.47 -8.22 0.74
CA SER A 330 -14.16 -8.63 0.30
C SER A 330 -14.11 -8.69 -1.22
N LYS A 331 -13.11 -8.05 -1.81
CA LYS A 331 -12.88 -8.06 -3.26
C LYS A 331 -11.79 -9.04 -3.66
N GLY A 332 -12.00 -9.74 -4.77
CA GLY A 332 -11.03 -10.69 -5.34
C GLY A 332 -10.68 -11.88 -4.43
N ILE A 333 -11.60 -12.35 -3.59
CA ILE A 333 -11.38 -13.56 -2.78
C ILE A 333 -11.08 -14.77 -3.67
N ASP A 334 -11.81 -14.91 -4.77
CA ASP A 334 -11.73 -16.04 -5.72
C ASP A 334 -10.32 -16.21 -6.29
N ILE A 335 -9.57 -15.11 -6.40
CA ILE A 335 -8.21 -15.06 -6.94
C ILE A 335 -7.15 -14.83 -5.86
N SER A 336 -7.48 -15.02 -4.58
CA SER A 336 -6.58 -14.76 -3.43
C SER A 336 -5.97 -13.35 -3.44
N ALA A 337 -6.76 -12.34 -3.80
CA ALA A 337 -6.35 -10.93 -3.89
C ALA A 337 -6.94 -10.05 -2.77
N ALA A 338 -7.76 -10.64 -1.90
CA ALA A 338 -8.39 -9.89 -0.82
C ALA A 338 -7.38 -9.52 0.27
N CYS A 339 -7.73 -8.54 1.10
CA CYS A 339 -6.87 -8.08 2.21
C CYS A 339 -6.43 -9.27 3.08
N GLY A 340 -5.11 -9.41 3.23
CA GLY A 340 -4.47 -10.45 4.02
C GLY A 340 -4.16 -11.76 3.28
N GLN A 341 -4.47 -11.91 1.98
CA GLN A 341 -4.24 -13.16 1.21
C GLN A 341 -2.97 -13.18 0.35
N LEU A 342 -2.31 -12.03 0.17
CA LEU A 342 -1.11 -11.93 -0.68
C LEU A 342 0.06 -12.75 -0.11
N ARG A 343 0.70 -13.56 -0.96
CA ARG A 343 1.82 -14.46 -0.59
C ARG A 343 2.96 -14.47 -1.61
N ALA A 344 2.78 -13.83 -2.77
CA ALA A 344 3.72 -13.87 -3.90
C ALA A 344 4.12 -15.31 -4.34
N ASN A 345 3.25 -16.31 -4.14
CA ASN A 345 3.51 -17.71 -4.46
C ASN A 345 2.97 -18.11 -5.84
N HIS A 346 3.80 -18.82 -6.62
CA HIS A 346 3.51 -19.26 -8.00
C HIS A 346 2.48 -20.40 -8.13
N ASN A 347 2.33 -21.25 -7.10
CA ASN A 347 1.74 -22.59 -7.30
C ASN A 347 0.24 -22.62 -7.62
N LYS A 348 -0.52 -21.53 -7.41
CA LYS A 348 -1.93 -21.46 -7.82
C LYS A 348 -2.14 -20.82 -9.21
N ILE A 349 -1.25 -19.94 -9.64
CA ILE A 349 -1.46 -19.13 -10.85
C ILE A 349 -1.19 -19.93 -12.14
N LEU A 350 -0.38 -20.99 -12.07
CA LEU A 350 -0.08 -21.85 -13.22
C LEU A 350 -1.19 -22.86 -13.56
N ILE A 351 -2.17 -23.09 -12.67
CA ILE A 351 -3.18 -24.14 -12.87
C ILE A 351 -4.28 -23.68 -13.85
N ASN A 352 -4.55 -22.38 -13.98
CA ASN A 352 -5.61 -21.88 -14.87
C ASN A 352 -5.19 -21.68 -16.34
N ASN A 353 -3.90 -21.79 -16.67
CA ASN A 353 -3.42 -21.66 -18.06
C ASN A 353 -3.01 -23.01 -18.70
N ALA A 354 -3.27 -24.14 -18.03
CA ALA A 354 -2.92 -25.46 -18.52
C ALA A 354 -4.14 -26.36 -18.76
N ILE A 355 -5.22 -25.82 -19.34
CA ILE A 355 -6.24 -26.64 -20.02
C ILE A 355 -6.70 -25.87 -21.25
N LEU A 356 -6.08 -26.15 -22.39
CA LEU A 356 -6.65 -26.13 -23.75
C LEU A 356 -5.51 -26.48 -24.73
N THR A 357 -5.16 -27.76 -24.77
CA THR A 357 -4.66 -28.45 -25.97
C THR A 357 -5.33 -29.80 -26.05
#